data_AF-A0A7K6LB30-F1
#
_entry.id   AF-A0A7K6LB30-F1
#
_cell.length_a   1.000
_cell.length_b   1.000
_cell.length_c   1.000
_cell.angle_alpha   90.00
_cell.angle_beta   90.00
_cell.angle_gamma   90.00
#
_symmetry.space_group_name_H-M   'P 1'
#
loop_
_entity.id
_entity.type
_entity.pdbx_description
1 polymer ?
#
loop_
_entity_poly.entity_id
_entity_poly.type
_entity_poly.pdbx_seq_one_letter_code
_entity_poly.pdbx_strand_id
1 'polypeptide(L)' 'MYLKFYLDEEGTRIYTLKGTDPQGRQTHSAHPARFSPEDKNSKYRIII' A
#
# COMPACT_ATOMS: atom_id res chain seq x y z
N MET A 1 -4.05 4.82 -8.97
CA MET A 1 -4.40 5.96 -8.09
C MET A 1 -3.13 6.72 -7.78
N TYR A 2 -3.16 8.05 -7.77
CA TYR A 2 -1.95 8.87 -7.56
C TYR A 2 -1.57 9.07 -6.10
N LEU A 3 -2.52 8.90 -5.18
CA LEU A 3 -2.25 9.07 -3.76
C LEU A 3 -1.41 7.90 -3.23
N LYS A 4 -0.27 8.25 -2.64
CA LYS A 4 0.68 7.32 -2.04
C LYS A 4 0.93 7.69 -0.58
N PHE A 5 1.57 6.79 0.17
CA PHE A 5 1.99 7.03 1.54
C PHE A 5 3.30 6.30 1.87
N TYR A 6 3.96 6.75 2.93
CA TYR A 6 5.00 6.02 3.65
C TYR A 6 4.71 6.05 5.15
N LEU A 7 5.40 5.20 5.91
CA LEU A 7 5.27 5.15 7.36
C LEU A 7 6.41 5.94 8.00
N ASP A 8 6.06 6.75 9.00
CA ASP A 8 7.03 7.37 9.89
C ASP A 8 7.52 6.37 10.97
N GLU A 9 8.37 6.85 11.87
CA GLU A 9 8.94 6.04 12.96
C GLU A 9 7.88 5.56 13.98
N GLU A 10 6.76 6.28 14.07
CA GLU A 10 5.63 5.94 14.95
C GLU A 10 4.61 5.02 14.27
N GLY A 11 4.80 4.72 12.98
CA GLY A 11 3.90 3.89 12.17
C GLY A 11 2.69 4.65 11.62
N THR A 12 2.69 5.98 11.68
CA THR A 12 1.65 6.83 11.10
C THR A 12 1.87 7.00 9.60
N ARG A 13 0.76 7.06 8.84
CA ARG A 13 0.80 7.23 7.39
C ARG A 13 1.00 8.69 7.03
N ILE A 14 2.10 8.99 6.36
CA ILE A 14 2.35 10.30 5.74
C ILE A 14 2.01 10.21 4.25
N TYR A 15 1.02 10.99 3.82
CA TYR A 15 0.52 10.98 2.45
C TYR A 15 1.39 11.86 1.53
N THR A 16 1.55 11.41 0.29
CA THR A 16 2.34 12.08 -0.73
C THR A 16 1.90 11.67 -2.14
N LEU A 17 2.25 12.48 -3.14
CA LEU A 17 2.13 12.13 -4.55
C LEU A 17 3.46 11.64 -5.15
N LYS A 18 4.56 11.77 -4.40
CA LYS A 18 5.90 11.37 -4.83
C LYS A 18 6.04 9.85 -4.78
N GLY A 19 6.83 9.31 -5.71
CA GLY A 19 7.14 7.87 -5.77
C GLY A 19 8.14 7.39 -4.73
N THR A 20 8.86 8.31 -4.10
CA THR A 20 9.88 8.04 -3.10
C THR A 20 9.65 8.86 -1.84
N ASP A 21 10.01 8.28 -0.70
CA ASP A 21 10.04 8.96 0.59
C ASP A 21 11.31 9.84 0.73
N PRO A 22 11.44 10.67 1.79
CA PRO A 22 12.63 11.50 2.00
C PRO A 22 13.93 10.72 2.17
N GLN A 23 13.86 9.43 2.54
CA GLN A 23 14.98 8.52 2.73
C GLN A 23 15.30 7.69 1.48
N GLY A 24 14.59 7.92 0.37
CA GLY A 24 14.78 7.22 -0.90
C GLY A 24 14.09 5.86 -1.03
N ARG A 25 13.30 5.42 -0.05
CA ARG A 25 12.46 4.20 -0.14
C ARG A 25 11.24 4.46 -1.02
N GLN A 26 10.72 3.41 -1.65
CA GLN A 26 9.52 3.52 -2.49
C GLN A 26 8.26 3.72 -1.64
N THR A 27 7.35 4.58 -2.12
CA THR A 27 6.07 4.84 -1.46
C THR A 27 5.00 3.83 -1.86
N HIS A 28 4.09 3.53 -0.95
CA HIS A 28 2.99 2.57 -1.15
C HIS A 28 1.71 3.27 -1.64
N SER A 29 0.83 2.55 -2.34
CA SER A 29 -0.49 3.07 -2.74
C SER A 29 -1.35 3.30 -1.49
N ALA A 30 -1.93 4.51 -1.36
CA ALA A 30 -2.85 4.82 -0.25
C ALA A 30 -4.19 4.07 -0.34
N HIS A 31 -4.47 3.47 -1.49
CA HIS A 31 -5.72 2.78 -1.75
C HIS A 31 -5.52 1.26 -1.72
N PRO A 32 -6.48 0.51 -1.16
CA PRO A 32 -6.42 -0.94 -1.10
C PRO A 32 -6.54 -1.54 -2.51
N ALA A 33 -6.10 -2.80 -2.64
CA ALA A 33 -6.39 -3.59 -3.83
C ALA A 33 -7.90 -3.74 -4.02
N ARG A 34 -8.35 -3.77 -5.28
CA ARG A 34 -9.77 -3.91 -5.61
C ARG A 34 -10.30 -5.25 -5.08
N PHE A 35 -11.43 -5.21 -4.38
CA PHE A 35 -12.15 -6.42 -3.98
C PHE A 35 -12.88 -7.04 -5.17
N SER A 36 -12.90 -8.37 -5.23
CA SER A 36 -13.64 -9.15 -6.22
C SER A 36 -14.27 -10.35 -5.51
N PRO A 37 -15.60 -10.54 -5.57
CA PRO A 37 -16.27 -11.69 -4.95
C PRO A 37 -15.76 -13.04 -5.49
N GLU A 38 -15.38 -13.07 -6.76
CA GLU A 38 -14.89 -14.26 -7.46
C GLU A 38 -13.36 -14.42 -7.39
N ASP A 39 -12.69 -13.88 -6.37
CA ASP A 39 -11.22 -13.99 -6.27
C ASP A 39 -10.79 -15.46 -6.10
N LYS A 40 -10.33 -16.05 -7.21
CA LYS A 40 -9.79 -17.42 -7.29
C LYS A 40 -8.62 -17.66 -6.33
N ASN A 41 -7.91 -16.60 -5.93
CA ASN A 41 -6.73 -16.70 -5.09
C ASN A 41 -7.03 -16.50 -3.59
N SER A 42 -8.31 -16.48 -3.19
CA SER A 42 -8.71 -16.28 -1.79
C SER A 42 -8.05 -17.26 -0.82
N LYS A 43 -7.94 -18.54 -1.20
CA LYS A 43 -7.28 -19.57 -0.36
C LYS A 43 -5.79 -19.29 -0.16
N TYR A 44 -5.09 -18.86 -1.21
CA TYR A 44 -3.65 -18.57 -1.13
C TYR A 44 -3.35 -17.38 -0.21
N ARG A 45 -4.24 -16.38 -0.15
CA ARG A 45 -4.07 -15.23 0.75
C ARG A 45 -4.13 -15.58 2.24
N ILE A 46 -4.74 -16.71 2.60
CA ILE A 46 -4.86 -17.14 4.01
C ILE A 46 -3.66 -18.02 4.44
N ILE A 47 -3.03 -18.69 3.48
CA ILE A 47 -1.95 -19.65 3.75
C ILE A 47 -0.60 -18.96 3.94
N ILE A 48 -0.39 -17.81 3.27
CA ILE A 48 0.83 -16.98 3.35
C ILE A 48 0.75 -16.08 4.58
#